data_AF-A0A968BSA2-F1
#
_entry.id   AF-A0A968BSA2-F1
#
_cell.length_a   1.000
_cell.length_b   1.000
_cell.length_c   1.000
_cell.angle_alpha   90.00
_cell.angle_beta   90.00
_cell.angle_gamma   90.00
#
_symmetry.space_group_name_H-M   'P 1'
#
loop_
_entity.id
_entity.type
_entity.pdbx_description
1 polymer ?
#
loop_
_entity_poly.entity_id
_entity_poly.type
_entity_poly.pdbx_seq_one_letter_code
_entity_poly.pdbx_strand_id
1 'polypeptide(L)'
;LDSQLPDVLDHLQGSLRAGYGLLQAVEWVSRQLPDPAGAEFDRVIREVQLGRGLMDALESMVRRIPSDDLALIVTAIKIQYEVGGSLAEILETVAHTIRERVRIMREIQVLTAQQRYSGYVLMFLPIGLAVFLMVINPEYEMRLFTPGPTLCIPIGAAVLMILGYFIMRRIVDIEV
;
A
#
# COMPACT_ATOMS: atom_id res chain seq x y z
N LEU A 1 15.13 34.83 -25.70
CA LEU A 1 14.54 33.48 -25.72
C LEU A 1 13.20 33.52 -26.44
N ASP A 2 12.34 34.49 -26.11
CA ASP A 2 10.98 34.62 -26.66
C ASP A 2 10.89 34.55 -28.19
N SER A 3 11.82 35.19 -28.90
CA SER A 3 11.88 35.14 -30.37
C SER A 3 12.15 33.75 -30.96
N GLN A 4 12.68 32.82 -30.18
CA GLN A 4 12.99 31.43 -30.58
C GLN A 4 11.92 30.44 -30.08
N LEU A 5 10.96 30.86 -29.25
CA LEU A 5 9.91 29.99 -28.73
C LEU A 5 9.00 29.38 -29.81
N PRO A 6 8.65 30.10 -30.90
CA PRO A 6 7.95 29.47 -32.02
C PRO A 6 8.74 28.29 -32.62
N ASP A 7 10.06 28.46 -32.83
CA ASP A 7 10.91 27.39 -33.37
C ASP A 7 11.03 26.22 -32.38
N VAL A 8 11.15 26.49 -31.08
CA VAL A 8 11.09 25.47 -30.02
C VAL A 8 9.79 24.65 -30.14
N LEU A 9 8.65 25.31 -30.31
CA LEU A 9 7.35 24.65 -30.42
C LEU A 9 7.24 23.79 -31.68
N ASP A 10 7.66 24.31 -32.83
CA ASP A 10 7.65 23.56 -34.10
C ASP A 10 8.48 22.28 -33.99
N HIS A 11 9.63 22.38 -33.34
CA HIS A 11 10.53 21.27 -33.10
C HIS A 11 9.99 20.25 -32.09
N LEU A 12 9.47 20.70 -30.94
CA LEU A 12 8.81 19.82 -29.98
C LEU A 12 7.61 19.12 -30.61
N GLN A 13 6.76 19.84 -31.34
CA GLN A 13 5.61 19.28 -32.03
C GLN A 13 6.03 18.24 -33.07
N GLY A 14 7.04 18.55 -33.88
CA GLY A 14 7.59 17.65 -34.90
C GLY A 14 8.11 16.34 -34.29
N SER A 15 8.91 16.42 -33.22
CA SER A 15 9.44 15.26 -32.52
C SER A 15 8.33 14.41 -31.88
N LEU A 16 7.36 15.05 -31.21
CA LEU A 16 6.24 14.34 -30.60
C LEU A 16 5.34 13.65 -31.63
N ARG A 17 5.08 14.29 -32.79
CA ARG A 17 4.33 13.68 -33.90
C ARG A 17 5.06 12.50 -34.55
N ALA A 18 6.38 12.52 -34.55
CA ALA A 18 7.21 11.41 -35.00
C ALA A 18 7.27 10.25 -33.97
N GLY A 19 6.60 10.38 -32.83
CA GLY A 19 6.50 9.34 -31.79
C GLY A 19 7.65 9.34 -30.78
N TYR A 20 8.53 10.33 -30.80
CA TYR A 20 9.57 10.47 -29.78
C TYR A 20 8.95 10.86 -28.43
N GLY A 21 9.56 10.38 -27.34
CA GLY A 21 9.17 10.78 -25.99
C GLY A 21 9.51 12.25 -25.72
N LEU A 22 8.81 12.90 -24.80
CA LEU A 22 9.02 14.31 -24.47
C LEU A 22 10.48 14.64 -24.13
N LEU A 23 11.16 13.77 -23.36
CA LEU A 23 12.58 13.96 -23.04
C LEU A 23 13.48 14.00 -24.29
N GLN A 24 13.20 13.14 -25.27
CA GLN A 24 13.96 13.09 -26.53
C GLN A 24 13.66 14.31 -27.40
N ALA A 25 12.42 14.80 -27.38
CA ALA A 25 12.05 16.05 -28.06
C ALA A 25 12.81 17.25 -27.47
N VAL A 26 12.92 17.34 -26.14
CA VAL A 26 13.69 18.38 -25.44
C VAL A 26 15.20 18.26 -25.76
N GLU A 27 15.74 17.04 -25.83
CA GLU A 27 17.14 16.81 -26.21
C GLU A 27 17.41 17.18 -27.67
N TRP A 28 16.43 16.97 -28.55
CA TRP A 28 16.52 17.40 -29.95
C TRP A 28 16.59 18.93 -30.03
N VAL A 29 15.73 19.63 -29.28
CA VAL A 29 15.69 21.11 -29.23
C VAL A 29 17.01 21.68 -28.72
N SER A 30 17.59 21.08 -27.67
CA SER A 30 18.86 21.55 -27.11
C SER A 30 20.03 21.46 -28.08
N ARG A 31 20.01 20.49 -29.01
CA ARG A 31 21.07 20.28 -30.01
C ARG A 31 20.86 21.08 -31.28
N GLN A 32 19.61 21.33 -31.68
CA GLN A 32 19.32 21.88 -33.00
C GLN A 32 19.15 23.40 -33.01
N LEU A 33 18.69 24.00 -31.91
CA LEU A 33 18.51 25.44 -31.82
C LEU A 33 19.81 26.14 -31.40
N PRO A 34 20.11 27.32 -31.98
CA PRO A 34 21.19 28.15 -31.50
C PRO A 34 20.85 28.76 -30.13
N ASP A 35 21.88 29.30 -29.47
CA ASP A 35 21.71 30.05 -28.23
C ASP A 35 20.82 31.29 -28.44
N PRO A 36 20.07 31.73 -27.40
CA PRO A 36 20.05 31.22 -26.02
C PRO A 36 19.15 29.99 -25.76
N ALA A 37 18.25 29.59 -26.67
CA ALA A 37 17.34 28.47 -26.44
C ALA A 37 18.09 27.14 -26.30
N GLY A 38 19.04 26.84 -27.19
CA GLY A 38 19.85 25.63 -27.14
C GLY A 38 20.50 25.41 -25.77
N ALA A 39 21.27 26.40 -25.28
CA ALA A 39 21.92 26.36 -23.97
C ALA A 39 20.98 26.13 -22.78
N GLU A 40 19.79 26.75 -22.76
CA GLU A 40 18.85 26.60 -21.63
C GLU A 40 18.15 25.24 -21.65
N PHE A 41 17.76 24.73 -22.82
CA PHE A 41 17.23 23.38 -22.95
C PHE A 41 18.31 22.31 -22.67
N ASP A 42 19.57 22.56 -23.04
CA ASP A 42 20.69 21.70 -22.69
C ASP A 42 20.94 21.66 -21.17
N ARG A 43 20.73 22.79 -20.48
CA ARG A 43 20.75 22.84 -19.01
C ARG A 43 19.63 22.00 -18.40
N VAL A 44 18.43 22.01 -18.99
CA VAL A 44 17.32 21.13 -18.56
C VAL A 44 17.72 19.66 -18.69
N ILE A 45 18.31 19.25 -19.83
CA ILE A 45 18.79 17.88 -20.02
C ILE A 45 19.84 17.48 -18.99
N ARG A 46 20.79 18.36 -18.67
CA ARG A 46 21.78 18.10 -17.60
C ARG A 46 21.13 17.94 -16.24
N GLU A 47 20.16 18.77 -15.87
CA GLU A 47 19.42 18.64 -14.61
C GLU A 47 18.71 17.27 -14.53
N VAL A 48 18.14 16.81 -15.64
CA VAL A 48 17.51 15.48 -15.72
C VAL A 48 18.53 14.35 -15.59
N GLN A 49 19.69 14.46 -16.25
CA GLN A 49 20.77 13.48 -16.13
C GLN A 49 21.34 13.39 -14.70
N LEU A 50 21.23 14.46 -13.91
CA LEU A 50 21.58 14.49 -12.49
C LEU A 50 20.48 13.92 -11.57
N GLY A 51 19.41 13.36 -12.14
CA GLY A 51 18.33 12.69 -11.42
C GLY A 51 17.13 13.58 -11.09
N ARG A 52 17.06 14.81 -11.59
CA ARG A 52 15.88 15.67 -11.43
C ARG A 52 14.76 15.25 -12.39
N GLY A 53 13.50 15.38 -11.98
CA GLY A 53 12.37 15.16 -12.89
C GLY A 53 12.37 16.15 -14.05
N LEU A 54 11.93 15.71 -15.25
CA LEU A 54 11.86 16.57 -16.43
C LEU A 54 10.96 17.79 -16.22
N MET A 55 9.80 17.60 -15.58
CA MET A 55 8.88 18.70 -15.26
C MET A 55 9.53 19.70 -14.30
N ASP A 56 10.19 19.22 -13.25
CA ASP A 56 10.88 20.08 -12.27
C ASP A 56 12.02 20.88 -12.90
N ALA A 57 12.73 20.28 -13.85
CA ALA A 57 13.81 20.92 -14.60
C ALA A 57 13.29 21.99 -15.56
N LEU A 58 12.18 21.74 -16.27
CA LEU A 58 11.51 22.74 -17.10
C LEU A 58 10.96 23.92 -16.26
N GLU A 59 10.36 23.64 -15.10
CA GLU A 59 9.94 24.70 -14.18
C GLU A 59 11.12 25.50 -13.61
N SER A 60 12.24 24.82 -13.34
CA SER A 60 13.49 25.45 -12.92
C SER A 60 13.98 26.44 -13.98
N MET A 61 13.82 26.11 -15.27
CA MET A 61 14.13 27.01 -16.37
C MET A 61 13.20 28.24 -16.40
N VAL A 62 11.89 28.05 -16.25
CA VAL A 62 10.92 29.17 -16.15
C VAL A 62 11.25 30.12 -15.00
N ARG A 63 11.66 29.58 -13.84
CA ARG A 63 12.05 30.42 -12.68
C ARG A 63 13.30 31.28 -12.95
N ARG A 64 14.18 30.85 -13.86
CA ARG A 64 15.41 31.57 -14.23
C ARG A 64 15.19 32.57 -15.37
N ILE A 65 14.22 32.30 -16.25
CA ILE A 65 13.97 33.09 -17.45
C ILE A 65 12.60 33.77 -17.32
N PRO A 66 12.54 35.09 -17.10
CA PRO A 66 11.28 35.81 -16.98
C PRO A 66 10.62 35.94 -18.36
N SER A 67 9.84 34.92 -18.75
CA SER A 67 9.09 34.86 -20.02
C SER A 67 7.73 34.20 -19.78
N ASP A 68 6.66 34.97 -20.00
CA ASP A 68 5.28 34.49 -19.83
C ASP A 68 4.94 33.42 -20.86
N ASP A 69 5.45 33.55 -22.10
CA ASP A 69 5.26 32.59 -23.17
C ASP A 69 5.93 31.25 -22.83
N LEU A 70 7.15 31.28 -22.29
CA LEU A 70 7.83 30.06 -21.83
C LEU A 70 7.06 29.39 -20.68
N ALA A 71 6.58 30.19 -19.72
CA ALA A 71 5.78 29.70 -18.61
C ALA A 71 4.49 29.02 -19.10
N LEU A 72 3.84 29.59 -20.11
CA LEU A 72 2.65 29.03 -20.74
C LEU A 72 2.95 27.68 -21.41
N ILE A 73 4.04 27.59 -22.18
CA ILE A 73 4.47 26.35 -22.85
C ILE A 73 4.75 25.24 -21.82
N VAL A 74 5.56 25.54 -20.79
CA VAL A 74 5.91 24.57 -19.75
C VAL A 74 4.67 24.13 -18.96
N THR A 75 3.75 25.05 -18.67
CA THR A 75 2.49 24.72 -18.00
C THR A 75 1.63 23.79 -18.85
N ALA A 76 1.49 24.05 -20.14
CA ALA A 76 0.74 23.18 -21.06
C ALA A 76 1.35 21.77 -21.13
N ILE A 77 2.69 21.68 -21.21
CA ILE A 77 3.42 20.41 -21.19
C ILE A 77 3.18 19.68 -19.86
N LYS A 78 3.24 20.38 -18.73
CA LYS A 78 3.02 19.81 -17.40
C LYS A 78 1.61 19.24 -17.24
N ILE A 79 0.59 19.98 -17.65
CA ILE A 79 -0.81 19.49 -17.62
C ILE A 79 -0.95 18.22 -18.45
N GLN A 80 -0.43 18.21 -19.68
CA GLN A 80 -0.48 17.02 -20.54
C GLN A 80 0.29 15.84 -19.93
N TYR A 81 1.42 16.11 -19.28
CA TYR A 81 2.23 15.09 -18.61
C TYR A 81 1.54 14.53 -17.38
N GLU A 82 0.93 15.36 -16.52
CA GLU A 82 0.19 14.89 -15.34
C GLU A 82 -1.09 14.13 -15.70
N VAL A 83 -1.79 14.56 -16.76
CA VAL A 83 -3.02 13.91 -17.24
C VAL A 83 -2.71 12.63 -18.04
N GLY A 84 -1.59 12.58 -18.76
CA GLY A 84 -1.22 11.48 -19.65
C GLY A 84 -0.11 10.54 -19.15
N GLY A 85 0.64 10.95 -18.14
CA GLY A 85 1.77 10.23 -17.54
C GLY A 85 1.64 10.33 -16.03
N SER A 86 1.08 9.35 -15.37
CA SER A 86 1.94 8.23 -15.04
C SER A 86 1.10 7.01 -14.72
N LEU A 87 0.73 6.27 -15.77
CA LEU A 87 0.21 4.92 -15.60
C LEU A 87 1.18 4.06 -14.77
N ALA A 88 2.49 4.31 -14.89
CA ALA A 88 3.51 3.64 -14.07
C ALA A 88 3.34 3.95 -12.57
N GLU A 89 3.13 5.21 -12.18
CA GLU A 89 2.93 5.63 -10.79
C GLU A 89 1.55 5.20 -10.26
N ILE A 90 0.52 5.24 -11.10
CA ILE A 90 -0.80 4.71 -10.76
C ILE A 90 -0.71 3.19 -10.53
N LEU A 91 -0.05 2.46 -11.43
CA LEU A 91 0.17 1.01 -11.29
C LEU A 91 1.08 0.68 -10.10
N GLU A 92 2.07 1.51 -9.80
CA GLU A 92 2.91 1.36 -8.61
C GLU A 92 2.09 1.54 -7.33
N THR A 93 1.24 2.57 -7.28
CA THR A 93 0.32 2.81 -6.17
C THR A 93 -0.64 1.64 -5.99
N VAL A 94 -1.29 1.18 -7.07
CA VAL A 94 -2.19 0.02 -7.04
C VAL A 94 -1.45 -1.25 -6.62
N ALA A 95 -0.24 -1.48 -7.13
CA ALA A 95 0.58 -2.63 -6.76
C ALA A 95 0.96 -2.59 -5.27
N HIS A 96 1.31 -1.42 -4.73
CA HIS A 96 1.57 -1.22 -3.31
C HIS A 96 0.32 -1.55 -2.47
N THR A 97 -0.85 -1.01 -2.83
CA THR A 97 -2.11 -1.29 -2.13
C THR A 97 -2.46 -2.79 -2.14
N ILE A 98 -2.27 -3.47 -3.27
CA ILE A 98 -2.52 -4.92 -3.37
C ILE A 98 -1.57 -5.71 -2.46
N ARG A 99 -0.27 -5.39 -2.47
CA ARG A 99 0.71 -6.06 -1.61
C ARG A 99 0.38 -5.86 -0.13
N GLU A 100 -0.02 -4.65 0.26
CA GLU A 100 -0.39 -4.35 1.64
C GLU A 100 -1.64 -5.12 2.06
N ARG A 101 -2.67 -5.19 1.20
CA ARG A 101 -3.85 -6.02 1.45
C ARG A 101 -3.47 -7.49 1.64
N VAL A 102 -2.60 -8.05 0.80
CA VAL A 102 -2.15 -9.46 0.92
C VAL A 102 -1.37 -9.68 2.21
N ARG A 103 -0.52 -8.71 2.60
CA ARG A 103 0.22 -8.77 3.87
C ARG A 103 -0.73 -8.78 5.06
N ILE A 104 -1.68 -7.85 5.12
CA ILE A 104 -2.68 -7.77 6.20
C ILE A 104 -3.49 -9.08 6.28
N MET A 105 -3.92 -9.64 5.15
CA MET A 105 -4.65 -10.91 5.14
C MET A 105 -3.81 -12.07 5.71
N ARG A 106 -2.52 -12.13 5.38
CA ARG A 106 -1.60 -13.12 5.97
C ARG A 106 -1.41 -12.92 7.47
N GLU A 107 -1.23 -11.67 7.92
CA GLU A 107 -1.12 -11.35 9.34
C GLU A 107 -2.38 -11.74 10.10
N ILE A 108 -3.57 -11.44 9.57
CA ILE A 108 -4.86 -11.88 10.15
C ILE A 108 -4.93 -13.40 10.24
N GLN A 109 -4.56 -14.13 9.18
CA GLN A 109 -4.57 -15.60 9.19
C GLN A 109 -3.65 -16.18 10.27
N VAL A 110 -2.45 -15.64 10.43
CA VAL A 110 -1.49 -16.09 11.45
C VAL A 110 -2.01 -15.79 12.85
N LEU A 111 -2.48 -14.57 13.10
CA LEU A 111 -3.02 -14.15 14.40
C LEU A 111 -4.25 -14.97 14.79
N THR A 112 -5.18 -15.19 13.86
CA THR A 112 -6.37 -16.02 14.11
C THR A 112 -6.01 -17.49 14.33
N ALA A 113 -5.02 -18.05 13.61
CA ALA A 113 -4.54 -19.40 13.87
C ALA A 113 -3.97 -19.54 15.29
N GLN A 114 -3.13 -18.59 15.74
CA GLN A 114 -2.59 -18.59 17.09
C GLN A 114 -3.71 -18.51 18.15
N GLN A 115 -4.67 -17.60 17.97
CA GLN A 115 -5.80 -17.43 18.87
C GLN A 115 -6.68 -18.68 18.94
N ARG A 116 -6.89 -19.38 17.82
CA ARG A 116 -7.62 -20.66 17.79
C ARG A 116 -6.95 -21.71 18.67
N TYR A 117 -5.64 -21.90 18.55
CA TYR A 117 -4.91 -22.87 19.35
C TYR A 117 -4.96 -22.53 20.85
N SER A 118 -4.73 -21.26 21.20
CA SER A 118 -4.87 -20.81 22.59
C SER A 118 -6.29 -21.03 23.12
N GLY A 119 -7.32 -20.77 22.32
CA GLY A 119 -8.73 -21.01 22.67
C GLY A 119 -9.03 -22.49 22.94
N TYR A 120 -8.52 -23.40 22.09
CA TYR A 120 -8.68 -24.83 22.34
C TYR A 120 -7.99 -25.28 23.64
N VAL A 121 -6.76 -24.81 23.90
CA VAL A 121 -6.04 -25.15 25.14
C VAL A 121 -6.81 -24.70 26.38
N LEU A 122 -7.33 -23.45 26.41
CA LEU A 122 -8.15 -22.98 27.54
C LEU A 122 -9.44 -23.79 27.71
N MET A 123 -10.05 -24.24 26.62
CA MET A 123 -11.27 -25.04 26.68
C MET A 123 -11.02 -26.46 27.22
N PHE A 124 -9.89 -27.07 26.88
CA PHE A 124 -9.53 -28.41 27.37
C PHE A 124 -8.96 -28.40 28.79
N LEU A 125 -8.41 -27.28 29.26
CA LEU A 125 -7.83 -27.15 30.60
C LEU A 125 -8.75 -27.63 31.75
N PRO A 126 -10.02 -27.18 31.87
CA PRO A 126 -10.91 -27.62 32.94
C PRO A 126 -11.24 -29.11 32.86
N ILE A 127 -11.36 -29.68 31.66
CA ILE A 127 -11.60 -31.12 31.45
C ILE A 127 -10.38 -31.92 31.88
N GLY A 128 -9.18 -31.48 31.49
CA GLY A 128 -7.92 -32.10 31.89
C GLY A 128 -7.70 -32.07 33.40
N LEU A 129 -8.02 -30.95 34.05
CA LEU A 129 -7.96 -30.81 35.50
C LEU A 129 -8.96 -31.73 36.21
N ALA A 130 -10.19 -31.86 35.70
CA ALA A 130 -11.18 -32.80 36.23
C ALA A 130 -10.68 -34.24 36.16
N VAL A 131 -10.23 -34.70 34.99
CA VAL A 131 -9.66 -36.06 34.82
C VAL A 131 -8.45 -36.28 35.72
N PHE A 132 -7.57 -35.30 35.85
CA PHE A 132 -6.40 -35.37 36.73
C PHE A 132 -6.79 -35.51 38.20
N LEU A 133 -7.78 -34.73 38.66
CA LEU A 133 -8.33 -34.84 40.01
C LEU A 133 -9.05 -36.17 40.24
N MET A 134 -9.72 -36.72 39.22
CA MET A 134 -10.36 -38.03 39.28
C MET A 134 -9.35 -39.15 39.55
N VAL A 135 -8.12 -39.05 39.00
CA VAL A 135 -7.04 -40.04 39.21
C VAL A 135 -6.40 -39.90 40.58
N ILE A 136 -6.15 -38.66 41.04
CA ILE A 136 -5.45 -38.41 42.32
C ILE A 136 -6.38 -38.57 43.52
N ASN A 137 -7.63 -38.09 43.42
CA ASN A 137 -8.58 -38.08 44.51
C ASN A 137 -10.00 -38.38 44.02
N PRO A 138 -10.29 -39.65 43.67
CA PRO A 138 -11.58 -40.05 43.14
C PRO A 138 -12.73 -39.82 44.13
N GLU A 139 -12.48 -39.95 45.44
CA GLU A 139 -13.50 -39.67 46.46
C GLU A 139 -13.93 -38.19 46.48
N TYR A 140 -13.00 -37.26 46.27
CA TYR A 140 -13.30 -35.82 46.20
C TYR A 140 -14.13 -35.48 44.96
N GLU A 141 -13.75 -36.00 43.80
CA GLU A 141 -14.52 -35.82 42.55
C GLU A 141 -15.90 -36.47 42.62
N MET A 142 -16.02 -37.71 43.12
CA MET A 142 -17.31 -38.40 43.22
C MET A 142 -18.30 -37.69 44.16
N ARG A 143 -17.81 -36.96 45.18
CA ARG A 143 -18.66 -36.11 46.04
C ARG A 143 -19.28 -34.91 45.31
N LEU A 144 -18.74 -34.49 44.16
CA LEU A 144 -19.38 -33.47 43.33
C LEU A 144 -20.64 -34.02 42.64
N PHE A 145 -20.69 -35.34 42.39
CA PHE A 145 -21.79 -36.02 41.70
C PHE A 145 -22.83 -36.63 42.66
N THR A 146 -22.66 -36.49 43.98
CA THR A 146 -23.67 -36.98 44.93
C THR A 146 -24.94 -36.11 44.89
N PRO A 147 -26.14 -36.70 45.10
CA PRO A 147 -27.39 -35.93 45.09
C PRO A 147 -27.39 -34.88 46.22
N GLY A 148 -27.38 -33.60 45.87
CA GLY A 148 -27.35 -32.49 46.82
C GLY A 148 -27.03 -31.13 46.16
N PRO A 149 -26.88 -30.04 46.93
CA PRO A 149 -26.55 -28.71 46.40
C PRO A 149 -25.22 -28.65 45.65
N THR A 150 -24.31 -29.58 45.93
CA THR A 150 -23.00 -29.74 45.27
C THR A 150 -23.11 -30.12 43.80
N LEU A 151 -24.21 -30.76 43.38
CA LEU A 151 -24.46 -31.15 41.99
C LEU A 151 -24.65 -29.92 41.07
N CYS A 152 -24.97 -28.75 41.62
CA CYS A 152 -25.07 -27.50 40.86
C CYS A 152 -23.71 -27.05 40.28
N ILE A 153 -22.59 -27.43 40.92
CA ILE A 153 -21.23 -27.04 40.51
C ILE A 153 -20.82 -27.68 39.17
N PRO A 154 -20.86 -29.01 38.99
CA PRO A 154 -20.51 -29.63 37.71
C PRO A 154 -21.50 -29.25 36.59
N ILE A 155 -22.78 -29.06 36.92
CA ILE A 155 -23.79 -28.59 35.95
C ILE A 155 -23.46 -27.17 35.48
N GLY A 156 -23.16 -26.25 36.41
CA GLY A 156 -22.76 -24.88 36.08
C GLY A 156 -21.47 -24.83 35.26
N ALA A 157 -20.48 -25.65 35.61
CA ALA A 157 -19.24 -25.78 34.86
C ALA A 157 -19.48 -26.29 33.43
N ALA A 158 -20.34 -27.30 33.26
CA ALA A 158 -20.71 -27.82 31.94
C ALA A 158 -21.43 -26.77 31.08
N VAL A 159 -22.37 -26.02 31.65
CA VAL A 159 -23.07 -24.92 30.95
C VAL A 159 -22.08 -23.83 30.51
N LEU A 160 -21.17 -23.42 31.39
CA LEU A 160 -20.15 -22.41 31.07
C LEU A 160 -19.17 -22.90 30.00
N MET A 161 -18.77 -24.18 30.03
CA MET A 161 -17.93 -24.78 28.98
C MET A 161 -18.63 -24.80 27.62
N ILE A 162 -19.92 -25.16 27.58
CA ILE A 162 -20.72 -25.13 26.36
C ILE A 162 -20.87 -23.69 25.84
N LEU A 163 -21.17 -22.73 26.72
CA LEU A 163 -21.28 -21.33 26.34
C LEU A 163 -19.95 -20.78 25.79
N GLY A 164 -18.83 -21.11 26.45
CA GLY A 164 -17.49 -20.73 26.03
C GLY A 164 -17.13 -21.29 24.66
N TYR A 165 -17.50 -22.55 24.39
CA TYR A 165 -17.32 -23.17 23.07
C TYR A 165 -18.07 -22.41 21.97
N PHE A 166 -19.34 -22.07 22.19
CA PHE A 166 -20.15 -21.34 21.22
C PHE A 166 -19.60 -19.94 20.94
N ILE A 167 -19.19 -19.21 21.99
CA ILE A 167 -18.58 -17.88 21.86
C ILE A 167 -17.26 -17.98 21.06
N MET A 168 -16.40 -18.94 21.40
CA MET A 168 -15.13 -19.13 20.72
C MET A 168 -15.33 -19.50 19.24
N ARG A 169 -16.28 -20.39 18.93
CA ARG A 169 -16.64 -20.74 17.55
C ARG A 169 -17.13 -19.50 16.77
N ARG A 170 -17.93 -18.63 17.38
CA ARG A 170 -18.42 -17.37 16.79
C ARG A 170 -17.31 -16.36 16.49
N ILE A 171 -16.29 -16.25 17.36
CA ILE A 171 -15.14 -15.35 17.17
C ILE A 171 -14.21 -15.90 16.08
N VAL A 172 -14.13 -17.22 15.99
CA VAL A 172 -13.27 -17.94 15.05
C VAL A 172 -13.86 -18.00 13.63
N ASP A 173 -15.19 -17.97 13.50
CA ASP A 173 -15.92 -17.89 12.22
C ASP A 173 -15.97 -16.46 11.65
N ILE A 174 -15.00 -15.59 11.98
CA ILE A 174 -14.82 -14.37 11.19
C ILE A 174 -14.35 -14.82 9.80
N GLU A 175 -15.34 -14.95 8.92
CA GLU A 175 -15.25 -15.17 7.50
C GLU A 175 -14.27 -14.16 6.89
N VAL A 176 -13.30 -14.68 6.14
CA VAL A 176 -12.40 -13.88 5.27
C VAL A 176 -13.12 -13.59 3.96
#